data_AF-A0A3P7E3K8-F1
#
_entry.id   AF-A0A3P7E3K8-F1
#
_cell.length_a   1.000
_cell.length_b   1.000
_cell.length_c   1.000
_cell.angle_alpha   90.00
_cell.angle_beta   90.00
_cell.angle_gamma   90.00
#
_symmetry.space_group_name_H-M   'P 1'
#
loop_
_entity.id
_entity.type
_entity.pdbx_description
1 polymer ?
#
loop_
_entity_poly.entity_id
_entity_poly.type
_entity_poly.pdbx_seq_one_letter_code
_entity_poly.pdbx_strand_id
1 'polypeptide(L)'
;MFPRWCFFPPQTPKDLITPRPGEGGKNHNEAIIWFIYVYPRTQAADWPAAYQPVEVIQAPGETVFVPFGWWHVVINLTDTIAVTQNFCSTVNFPFVWHKTQRKRPKYAQRWLRALRQERPELALIADKMDTSQPLSNAPASSSSSSSSSSSSSSSSSSGSEEDSDAEKSQK
;
A
#
# COMPACT_ATOMS: atom_id res chain seq x y z
N MET A 1 -15.84 -5.82 -15.84
CA MET A 1 -15.72 -4.54 -15.12
C MET A 1 -14.32 -4.49 -14.53
N PHE A 2 -13.92 -3.35 -13.96
CA PHE A 2 -12.52 -2.93 -13.96
C PHE A 2 -12.12 -2.28 -12.62
N PRO A 3 -10.86 -2.33 -12.21
CA PRO A 3 -10.39 -1.58 -11.04
C PRO A 3 -10.67 -0.09 -11.22
N ARG A 4 -11.23 0.53 -10.18
CA ARG A 4 -11.39 1.97 -10.09
C ARG A 4 -10.31 2.55 -9.20
N TRP A 5 -9.62 3.54 -9.72
CA TRP A 5 -8.53 4.25 -9.06
C TRP A 5 -8.93 5.70 -8.78
N CYS A 6 -8.45 6.23 -7.66
CA CYS A 6 -8.39 7.66 -7.41
C CYS A 6 -6.96 8.02 -6.98
N PHE A 7 -6.40 9.06 -7.59
CA PHE A 7 -5.05 9.55 -7.32
C PHE A 7 -5.07 10.99 -6.82
N PHE A 8 -4.17 11.31 -5.89
CA PHE A 8 -3.96 12.69 -5.43
C PHE A 8 -2.48 13.08 -5.45
N PRO A 9 -2.17 14.35 -5.76
CA PRO A 9 -0.81 14.85 -5.71
C PRO A 9 -0.14 14.62 -4.34
N PRO A 10 1.18 14.42 -4.30
CA PRO A 10 1.95 14.28 -3.06
C PRO A 10 1.73 15.33 -1.98
N GLN A 11 1.39 16.56 -2.39
CA GLN A 11 1.21 17.72 -1.53
C GLN A 11 -0.16 17.75 -0.86
N THR A 12 -1.09 16.89 -1.28
CA THR A 12 -2.43 16.82 -0.69
C THR A 12 -2.33 16.51 0.80
N PRO A 13 -2.93 17.34 1.67
CA PRO A 13 -2.95 17.09 3.11
C PRO A 13 -3.57 15.74 3.42
N LYS A 14 -2.89 14.93 4.25
CA LYS A 14 -3.30 13.56 4.53
C LYS A 14 -4.71 13.50 5.12
N ASP A 15 -4.98 14.37 6.07
CA ASP A 15 -6.25 14.55 6.77
C ASP A 15 -7.43 14.87 5.84
N LEU A 16 -7.17 15.50 4.69
CA LEU A 16 -8.21 15.76 3.68
C LEU A 16 -8.66 14.48 2.95
N ILE A 17 -7.77 13.52 2.80
CA ILE A 17 -7.97 12.30 2.00
C ILE A 17 -7.96 11.01 2.83
N THR A 18 -7.97 11.10 4.15
CA THR A 18 -8.18 9.96 5.05
C THR A 18 -9.58 10.00 5.64
N PRO A 19 -10.24 8.84 5.86
CA PRO A 19 -11.48 8.80 6.62
C PRO A 19 -11.27 9.47 7.99
N ARG A 20 -12.31 10.13 8.51
CA ARG A 20 -12.23 10.83 9.79
C ARG A 20 -12.21 9.84 10.96
N PRO A 21 -11.72 10.23 12.15
CA PRO A 21 -11.88 9.42 13.35
C PRO A 21 -13.36 9.08 13.59
N GLY A 22 -13.66 7.78 13.70
CA GLY A 22 -15.03 7.27 13.84
C GLY A 22 -15.65 6.74 12.55
N GLU A 23 -15.11 7.06 11.37
CA GLU A 23 -15.57 6.51 10.08
C GLU A 23 -14.97 5.14 9.82
N GLY A 24 -15.81 4.19 9.39
CA GLY A 24 -15.40 2.83 9.03
C GLY A 24 -15.08 1.88 10.20
N GLY A 25 -15.01 2.37 11.44
CA GLY A 25 -14.79 1.55 12.63
C GLY A 25 -13.57 0.63 12.49
N LYS A 26 -13.76 -0.69 12.65
CA LYS A 26 -12.70 -1.69 12.51
C LYS A 26 -12.12 -1.77 11.08
N ASN A 27 -12.89 -1.34 10.08
CA ASN A 27 -12.52 -1.40 8.67
C ASN A 27 -12.00 -0.05 8.14
N HIS A 28 -11.60 0.87 9.02
CA HIS A 28 -11.19 2.24 8.69
C HIS A 28 -10.20 2.35 7.51
N ASN A 29 -9.30 1.37 7.37
CA ASN A 29 -8.25 1.38 6.35
C ASN A 29 -8.65 0.66 5.04
N GLU A 30 -9.87 0.12 4.93
CA GLU A 30 -10.32 -0.59 3.74
C GLU A 30 -10.69 0.38 2.61
N ALA A 31 -10.36 0.02 1.37
CA ALA A 31 -10.63 0.87 0.21
C ALA A 31 -12.13 1.22 0.07
N ILE A 32 -13.03 0.28 0.37
CA ILE A 32 -14.47 0.53 0.36
C ILE A 32 -14.89 1.62 1.35
N ILE A 33 -14.28 1.68 2.55
CA ILE A 33 -14.57 2.74 3.52
C ILE A 33 -14.14 4.09 2.98
N TRP A 34 -12.98 4.16 2.31
CA TRP A 34 -12.55 5.38 1.63
C TRP A 34 -13.56 5.82 0.57
N PHE A 35 -14.04 4.90 -0.29
CA PHE A 35 -15.04 5.21 -1.31
C PHE A 35 -16.42 5.56 -0.74
N ILE A 36 -16.77 5.11 0.48
CA ILE A 36 -18.03 5.48 1.15
C ILE A 36 -17.94 6.88 1.77
N TYR A 37 -16.86 7.20 2.48
CA TYR A 37 -16.80 8.42 3.31
C TYR A 37 -15.98 9.57 2.73
N VAL A 38 -14.89 9.27 2.01
CA VAL A 38 -13.99 10.29 1.47
C VAL A 38 -14.37 10.64 0.04
N TYR A 39 -14.60 9.66 -0.82
CA TYR A 39 -14.89 9.90 -2.24
C TYR A 39 -16.06 10.88 -2.46
N PRO A 40 -17.22 10.81 -1.78
CA PRO A 40 -18.30 11.77 -2.00
C PRO A 40 -17.89 13.22 -1.68
N ARG A 41 -16.97 13.43 -0.73
CA ARG A 41 -16.44 14.78 -0.41
C ARG A 41 -15.62 15.34 -1.57
N THR A 42 -14.89 14.47 -2.27
CA THR A 42 -14.08 14.87 -3.43
C THR A 42 -14.93 15.36 -4.61
N GLN A 43 -16.22 14.99 -4.62
CA GLN A 43 -17.19 15.38 -5.65
C GLN A 43 -18.01 16.61 -5.23
N ALA A 44 -17.85 17.09 -4.00
CA ALA A 44 -18.56 18.26 -3.50
C ALA A 44 -18.02 19.55 -4.15
N ALA A 45 -18.89 20.55 -4.33
CA ALA A 45 -18.53 21.81 -4.99
C ALA A 45 -17.51 22.65 -4.21
N ASP A 46 -17.38 22.41 -2.90
CA ASP A 46 -16.42 23.04 -2.00
C ASP A 46 -15.09 22.29 -1.90
N TRP A 47 -14.90 21.20 -2.66
CA TRP A 47 -13.62 20.50 -2.69
C TRP A 47 -12.52 21.38 -3.28
N PRO A 48 -11.32 21.45 -2.65
CA PRO A 48 -10.25 22.29 -3.16
C PRO A 48 -9.78 21.84 -4.55
N ALA A 49 -9.92 22.71 -5.55
CA ALA A 49 -9.55 22.41 -6.94
C ALA A 49 -8.09 21.97 -7.11
N ALA A 50 -7.17 22.48 -6.28
CA ALA A 50 -5.76 22.08 -6.28
C ALA A 50 -5.52 20.60 -5.92
N TYR A 51 -6.50 19.95 -5.29
CA TYR A 51 -6.44 18.56 -4.85
C TYR A 51 -7.56 17.70 -5.46
N GLN A 52 -8.12 18.13 -6.59
CA GLN A 52 -9.09 17.33 -7.34
C GLN A 52 -8.48 15.95 -7.68
N PRO A 53 -9.17 14.83 -7.41
CA PRO A 53 -8.64 13.51 -7.74
C PRO A 53 -8.52 13.32 -9.25
N VAL A 54 -7.48 12.59 -9.66
CA VAL A 54 -7.46 11.95 -10.97
C VAL A 54 -8.12 10.59 -10.84
N GLU A 55 -9.18 10.35 -11.60
CA GLU A 55 -9.96 9.11 -11.57
C GLU A 55 -9.69 8.26 -12.81
N VAL A 56 -9.53 6.96 -12.62
CA VAL A 56 -9.27 6.01 -13.72
C VAL A 56 -10.08 4.74 -13.50
N ILE A 57 -10.75 4.27 -14.56
CA ILE A 57 -11.31 2.92 -14.64
C ILE A 57 -10.38 2.11 -15.57
N GLN A 58 -9.64 1.17 -15.01
CA GLN A 58 -8.57 0.46 -15.74
C GLN A 58 -9.10 -0.75 -16.52
N ALA A 59 -9.14 -0.66 -17.84
CA ALA A 59 -9.55 -1.77 -18.70
C ALA A 59 -8.51 -2.92 -18.73
N PRO A 60 -8.86 -4.13 -19.20
CA PRO A 60 -7.97 -5.27 -19.22
C PRO A 60 -6.84 -5.03 -20.21
N GLY A 61 -5.61 -5.37 -19.80
CA GLY A 61 -4.42 -5.11 -20.59
C GLY A 61 -3.86 -3.70 -20.44
N GLU A 62 -4.60 -2.75 -19.83
CA GLU A 62 -4.05 -1.43 -19.52
C GLU A 62 -3.06 -1.50 -18.35
N THR A 63 -2.03 -0.67 -18.41
CA THR A 63 -1.02 -0.55 -17.36
C THR A 63 -1.06 0.84 -16.75
N VAL A 64 -1.21 0.90 -15.43
CA VAL A 64 -1.21 2.14 -14.66
C VAL A 64 0.19 2.37 -14.10
N PHE A 65 0.79 3.52 -14.39
CA PHE A 65 2.01 3.98 -13.73
C PHE A 65 1.66 4.91 -12.56
N VAL A 66 2.08 4.53 -11.35
CA VAL A 66 1.90 5.36 -10.15
C VAL A 66 3.21 6.08 -9.84
N PRO A 67 3.29 7.42 -10.03
CA PRO A 67 4.52 8.13 -9.76
C PRO A 67 4.84 8.17 -8.27
N PHE A 68 6.13 8.34 -7.95
CA PHE A 68 6.60 8.31 -6.58
C PHE A 68 5.84 9.30 -5.69
N GLY A 69 5.21 8.76 -4.64
CA GLY A 69 4.57 9.53 -3.58
C GLY A 69 3.18 10.08 -3.90
N TRP A 70 2.59 9.69 -5.02
CA TRP A 70 1.17 9.94 -5.23
C TRP A 70 0.33 9.09 -4.27
N TRP A 71 -0.66 9.73 -3.65
CA TRP A 71 -1.68 9.01 -2.91
C TRP A 71 -2.55 8.28 -3.93
N HIS A 72 -2.91 7.04 -3.61
CA HIS A 72 -3.75 6.23 -4.48
C HIS A 72 -4.60 5.27 -3.67
N VAL A 73 -5.82 5.05 -4.15
CA VAL A 73 -6.76 4.07 -3.62
C VAL A 73 -7.39 3.33 -4.78
N VAL A 74 -7.58 2.02 -4.62
CA VAL A 74 -8.10 1.13 -5.66
C VAL A 74 -9.24 0.30 -5.09
N ILE A 75 -10.34 0.22 -5.83
CA ILE A 75 -11.42 -0.72 -5.54
C ILE A 75 -11.69 -1.58 -6.77
N ASN A 76 -11.77 -2.89 -6.55
CA ASN A 76 -12.12 -3.85 -7.60
C ASN A 76 -13.65 -3.86 -7.74
N LEU A 77 -14.15 -3.47 -8.92
CA LEU A 77 -15.59 -3.44 -9.19
C LEU A 77 -16.15 -4.82 -9.59
N THR A 78 -15.28 -5.71 -10.07
CA THR A 78 -15.55 -7.13 -10.34
C THR A 78 -14.31 -7.97 -10.01
N ASP A 79 -14.42 -9.28 -10.11
CA ASP A 79 -13.29 -10.21 -10.07
C ASP A 79 -12.15 -9.69 -10.97
N THR A 80 -11.00 -9.49 -10.35
CA THR A 80 -9.85 -8.82 -10.95
C THR A 80 -8.60 -9.63 -10.67
N ILE A 81 -7.82 -9.89 -11.72
CA ILE A 81 -6.47 -10.44 -11.62
C ILE A 81 -5.51 -9.39 -12.18
N ALA A 82 -4.49 -9.03 -11.41
CA ALA A 82 -3.48 -8.06 -11.80
C ALA A 82 -2.12 -8.42 -11.20
N VAL A 83 -1.04 -7.92 -11.82
CA VAL A 83 0.33 -8.00 -11.30
C VAL A 83 0.85 -6.58 -11.17
N THR A 84 1.54 -6.31 -10.06
CA THR A 84 2.15 -5.00 -9.78
C THR A 84 3.60 -5.17 -9.34
N GLN A 85 4.45 -4.20 -9.68
CA GLN A 85 5.82 -4.13 -9.21
C GLN A 85 6.18 -2.69 -8.83
N ASN A 86 6.60 -2.52 -7.58
CA ASN A 86 7.29 -1.30 -7.16
C ASN A 86 8.74 -1.37 -7.65
N PHE A 87 9.24 -0.28 -8.22
CA PHE A 87 10.62 -0.23 -8.74
C PHE A 87 11.35 1.04 -8.33
N CYS A 88 12.68 0.92 -8.27
CA CYS A 88 13.61 2.03 -8.10
C CYS A 88 14.28 2.28 -9.45
N SER A 89 14.07 3.46 -10.03
CA SER A 89 14.75 3.92 -11.23
C SER A 89 15.81 4.95 -10.88
N THR A 90 16.65 5.31 -11.85
CA THR A 90 17.62 6.41 -11.68
C THR A 90 16.95 7.73 -11.29
N VAL A 91 15.71 7.96 -11.72
CA VAL A 91 14.94 9.19 -11.47
C VAL A 91 14.47 9.27 -10.02
N ASN A 92 13.91 8.19 -9.48
CA ASN A 92 13.40 8.19 -8.10
C ASN A 92 14.43 7.71 -7.06
N PHE A 93 15.61 7.26 -7.51
CA PHE A 93 16.70 6.76 -6.67
C PHE A 93 17.04 7.66 -5.48
N PRO A 94 17.20 9.00 -5.63
CA PRO A 94 17.53 9.85 -4.49
C PRO A 94 16.52 9.72 -3.35
N PHE A 95 15.23 9.70 -3.68
CA PHE A 95 14.17 9.57 -2.67
C PHE A 95 14.12 8.18 -2.04
N VAL A 96 14.31 7.13 -2.86
CA VAL A 96 14.33 5.73 -2.37
C VAL A 96 15.55 5.50 -1.48
N TRP A 97 16.72 5.96 -1.89
CA TRP A 97 17.96 5.88 -1.13
C TRP A 97 17.82 6.57 0.23
N HIS A 98 17.37 7.83 0.24
CA HIS A 98 17.16 8.61 1.47
C HIS A 98 16.27 7.88 2.49
N LYS A 99 15.11 7.39 2.04
CA LYS A 99 14.18 6.63 2.90
C LYS A 99 14.80 5.30 3.36
N THR A 100 15.52 4.63 2.47
CA THR A 100 16.13 3.32 2.74
C THR A 100 17.28 3.43 3.73
N GLN A 101 18.16 4.43 3.60
CA GLN A 101 19.27 4.66 4.53
C GLN A 101 18.76 4.95 5.93
N ARG A 102 17.70 5.76 6.08
CA ARG A 102 17.08 6.08 7.37
C ARG A 102 16.36 4.90 8.00
N LYS A 103 15.50 4.21 7.23
CA LYS A 103 14.64 3.13 7.77
C LYS A 103 15.35 1.77 7.84
N ARG A 104 16.35 1.52 7.00
CA ARG A 104 17.01 0.22 6.81
C ARG A 104 18.53 0.37 6.55
N PRO A 105 19.31 0.94 7.50
CA PRO A 105 20.71 1.30 7.27
C PRO A 105 21.62 0.12 6.89
N LYS A 106 21.43 -1.06 7.49
CA LYS A 106 22.21 -2.27 7.15
C LYS A 106 21.96 -2.73 5.71
N TYR A 107 20.72 -2.64 5.23
CA TYR A 107 20.39 -2.94 3.84
C TYR A 107 20.99 -1.90 2.90
N ALA A 108 20.87 -0.61 3.24
CA ALA A 108 21.46 0.49 2.47
C ALA A 108 22.98 0.29 2.29
N GLN A 109 23.71 -0.08 3.34
CA GLN A 109 25.15 -0.37 3.24
C GLN A 109 25.50 -1.54 2.30
N ARG A 110 24.69 -2.61 2.30
CA ARG A 110 24.88 -3.74 1.36
C ARG A 110 24.55 -3.31 -0.06
N TRP A 111 23.48 -2.56 -0.23
CA TRP A 111 23.04 -2.06 -1.53
C TRP A 111 24.07 -1.10 -2.13
N LEU A 112 24.63 -0.17 -1.34
CA LEU A 112 25.69 0.74 -1.78
C LEU A 112 26.95 0.01 -2.24
N ARG A 113 27.34 -1.06 -1.54
CA ARG A 113 28.48 -1.90 -1.97
C ARG A 113 28.24 -2.52 -3.34
N ALA A 114 27.03 -3.02 -3.61
CA ALA A 114 26.67 -3.52 -4.93
C ALA A 114 26.62 -2.40 -5.97
N LEU A 115 26.05 -1.22 -5.63
CA LEU A 115 26.02 -0.07 -6.54
C LEU A 115 27.41 0.39 -6.94
N ARG A 116 28.40 0.35 -6.04
CA ARG A 116 29.78 0.71 -6.37
C ARG A 116 30.42 -0.21 -7.41
N GLN A 117 29.95 -1.45 -7.52
CA GLN A 117 30.43 -2.42 -8.50
C GLN A 117 29.66 -2.30 -9.82
N GLU A 118 28.33 -2.26 -9.74
CA GLU A 118 27.46 -2.40 -10.91
C GLU A 118 27.02 -1.06 -11.52
N ARG A 119 26.84 -0.02 -10.70
CA ARG A 119 26.26 1.28 -11.07
C ARG A 119 26.93 2.43 -10.31
N PRO A 120 28.24 2.71 -10.55
CA PRO A 120 29.01 3.67 -9.76
C PRO A 120 28.44 5.09 -9.78
N GLU A 121 27.74 5.49 -10.85
CA GLU A 121 27.09 6.79 -10.96
C GLU A 121 25.99 7.00 -9.90
N LEU A 122 25.25 5.95 -9.55
CA LEU A 122 24.25 6.00 -8.48
C LEU A 122 24.89 5.97 -7.09
N ALA A 123 26.01 5.26 -6.94
CA ALA A 123 26.78 5.28 -5.69
C ALA A 123 27.29 6.69 -5.35
N LEU A 124 27.74 7.45 -6.35
CA LEU A 124 28.16 8.85 -6.16
C LEU A 124 27.01 9.74 -5.69
N ILE A 125 25.79 9.53 -6.20
CA ILE A 125 24.59 10.26 -5.74
C ILE A 125 24.30 9.90 -4.27
N ALA A 126 24.37 8.60 -3.94
CA ALA A 126 24.15 8.12 -2.58
C ALA A 126 25.16 8.68 -1.57
N ASP A 127 26.44 8.73 -1.93
CA ASP A 127 27.52 9.24 -1.07
C ASP A 127 27.41 10.77 -0.83
N LYS A 128 26.92 11.53 -1.83
CA LYS A 128 26.71 12.99 -1.71
C LYS A 128 25.45 13.38 -0.94
N MET A 129 24.57 12.42 -0.66
CA MET A 129 23.26 12.70 -0.11
C MET A 129 23.30 12.82 1.41
N ASP A 130 22.96 14.00 1.95
CA ASP A 130 22.71 14.14 3.38
C ASP A 130 21.35 13.50 3.73
N THR A 131 21.39 12.44 4.54
CA THR A 131 20.19 11.72 4.99
C THR A 131 19.76 12.07 6.41
N SER A 132 20.49 12.94 7.09
CA SER A 132 20.13 13.45 8.42
C SER A 132 18.88 14.34 8.35
N GLN A 133 18.75 15.15 7.29
CA GLN A 133 17.62 16.04 7.08
C GLN A 133 16.50 15.39 6.25
N PRO A 134 15.22 15.77 6.44
CA PRO A 134 14.16 15.38 5.52
C PRO A 134 14.40 15.99 4.13
N LEU A 135 14.14 15.23 3.07
CA LEU A 135 14.16 15.78 1.71
C LEU A 135 13.06 16.84 1.58
N SER A 136 13.46 18.08 1.24
CA SER A 136 12.56 19.25 1.15
C SER A 136 11.36 19.05 0.20
N ASN A 137 11.49 18.16 -0.79
CA ASN A 137 10.46 17.83 -1.77
C ASN A 137 9.96 16.38 -1.69
N ALA A 138 10.17 15.66 -0.58
CA ALA A 138 9.67 14.30 -0.46
C ALA A 138 8.15 14.26 -0.16
N PRO A 139 7.36 13.54 -0.98
CA PRO A 139 5.98 13.20 -0.67
C PRO A 139 5.81 12.57 0.71
N ALA A 140 4.84 13.06 1.48
CA ALA A 140 4.52 12.57 2.82
C ALA A 140 3.95 11.12 2.84
N SER A 141 3.52 10.60 1.70
CA SER A 141 2.62 9.44 1.56
C SER A 141 3.22 8.03 1.66
N SER A 142 4.51 7.86 2.02
CA SER A 142 5.10 6.52 2.05
C SER A 142 4.99 5.81 3.41
N SER A 143 3.77 5.72 3.95
CA SER A 143 3.45 4.84 5.07
C SER A 143 2.62 3.65 4.56
N SER A 144 3.29 2.48 4.45
CA SER A 144 2.76 1.11 4.40
C SER A 144 1.52 0.85 3.53
N SER A 145 1.74 0.37 2.31
CA SER A 145 0.76 -0.45 1.58
C SER A 145 0.63 -1.82 2.27
N SER A 146 -0.41 -2.02 3.06
CA SER A 146 -0.81 -3.34 3.54
C SER A 146 -1.67 -4.02 2.48
N SER A 147 -1.04 -4.86 1.65
CA SER A 147 -1.75 -5.76 0.75
C SER A 147 -2.26 -6.96 1.55
N SER A 148 -3.56 -7.00 1.82
CA SER A 148 -4.23 -8.14 2.48
C SER A 148 -4.55 -9.21 1.43
N SER A 149 -3.78 -10.30 1.41
CA SER A 149 -4.11 -11.52 0.66
C SER A 149 -4.86 -12.48 1.59
N SER A 150 -6.16 -12.69 1.38
CA SER A 150 -6.94 -13.69 2.11
C SER A 150 -6.93 -15.03 1.39
N SER A 151 -6.25 -16.03 1.96
CA SER A 151 -6.41 -17.44 1.62
C SER A 151 -7.36 -18.11 2.62
N SER A 152 -8.53 -18.57 2.16
CA SER A 152 -9.46 -19.35 2.98
C SER A 152 -9.16 -20.84 2.87
N SER A 153 -8.71 -21.46 3.97
CA SER A 153 -8.69 -22.92 4.14
C SER A 153 -9.81 -23.31 5.10
N SER A 154 -10.83 -24.02 4.61
CA SER A 154 -11.91 -24.59 5.42
C SER A 154 -11.48 -25.93 6.01
N SER A 155 -11.39 -26.01 7.34
CA SER A 155 -11.31 -27.28 8.07
C SER A 155 -12.60 -27.47 8.87
N SER A 156 -13.44 -28.41 8.45
CA SER A 156 -14.61 -28.87 9.20
C SER A 156 -14.23 -30.09 10.03
N SER A 157 -14.29 -29.96 11.35
CA SER A 157 -14.21 -31.06 12.32
C SER A 157 -15.58 -31.29 12.94
N SER A 158 -16.06 -32.53 12.94
CA SER A 158 -17.11 -33.00 13.85
C SER A 158 -16.82 -34.45 14.16
N GLY A 159 -16.30 -34.70 15.36
CA GLY A 159 -16.22 -36.02 15.96
C GLY A 159 -17.51 -36.27 16.71
N SER A 160 -18.19 -37.35 16.37
CA SER A 160 -19.35 -37.86 17.10
C SER A 160 -18.88 -39.02 17.98
N GLU A 161 -19.26 -38.93 19.25
CA GLU A 161 -19.08 -39.96 20.27
C GLU A 161 -19.99 -41.15 19.95
N GLU A 162 -19.46 -42.37 20.01
CA GLU A 162 -20.27 -43.59 20.05
C GLU A 162 -19.86 -44.46 21.23
N ASP A 163 -20.92 -45.01 21.80
CA ASP A 163 -21.12 -45.70 23.05
C ASP A 163 -20.66 -47.17 22.96
N SER A 164 -20.16 -47.75 24.07
CA SER A 164 -20.01 -49.20 24.18
C SER A 164 -20.07 -49.65 25.65
N ASP A 165 -21.10 -50.48 25.89
CA ASP A 165 -21.56 -51.08 27.14
C ASP A 165 -20.87 -52.42 27.46
N ALA A 166 -20.99 -52.86 28.73
CA ALA A 166 -20.71 -54.18 29.35
C ALA A 166 -19.23 -54.66 29.48
N GLU A 167 -18.75 -55.34 30.54
CA GLU A 167 -19.39 -56.18 31.57
C GLU A 167 -18.48 -56.40 32.83
N LYS A 168 -19.11 -56.44 34.03
CA LYS A 168 -18.83 -57.17 35.30
C LYS A 168 -17.43 -57.27 35.96
N SER A 169 -17.39 -56.91 37.26
CA SER A 169 -17.28 -57.89 38.38
C SER A 169 -17.51 -57.32 39.80
N GLN A 170 -18.47 -57.94 40.49
CA GLN A 170 -18.64 -58.25 41.93
C GLN A 170 -18.20 -57.27 43.05
N LYS A 171 -19.17 -56.76 43.81
CA LYS A 171 -19.53 -57.28 45.16
C LYS A 171 -20.90 -56.79 45.61
#